data_AF-A0A849TB32-F1
#
_entry.id   AF-A0A849TB32-F1
#
_cell.length_a   1.000
_cell.length_b   1.000
_cell.length_c   1.000
_cell.angle_alpha   90.00
_cell.angle_beta   90.00
_cell.angle_gamma   90.00
#
_symmetry.space_group_name_H-M   'P 1'
#
loop_
_entity.id
_entity.type
_entity.pdbx_description
1 polymer ?
#
loop_
_entity_poly.entity_id
_entity_poly.type
_entity_poly.pdbx_seq_one_letter_code
_entity_poly.pdbx_strand_id
1 'polypeptide(L)'
;MKKELNSSATRTADQNTEINSEIFNPFELLHANTTLEIAIYKDLKAFQAKYSIINRSGKTYVCWKDRDQDVLEFQNIPDFHTFHAHKFHYMPAKGNAEPKKVLISKLFIESKDTTRYEGIIFDPSPSANISNKYWNLWSGFRVTPKQGDITPFNQLVAALCSDDADCAAYLMDFLAHLVQRAWELPETAFVMRSAPGCGKGTLMKTLSCLTDNYKHLSSSYALVGNFNGHLLDAYIVFADEAIWGGDKSAEGTLKAMITEPYVMINDKNRTAIQVRNYKRLFVASNEDWVIPVGEGDRRFFVVDCDARYKGQTEPGQFFSTYNQWLTSGGIEALMFELTSRDISEFNPRNFPVTHARVDLMLRSLSPTNKFIIDLLEKNINLESGTEVTPNSTGAIRWYRNRLYQDYLNWCDSQKVRYPETLSFFGKALSQVFGFEEVCKNWRVNWKHKSLGYYYQLNSRKEGMKRFAKVLNVSPELVFFGYNEESDHVVEVDENDVVVSLFKQA
;
A
#
# COMPACT_ATOMS: atom_id res chain seq x y z
N MET A 1 60.77 1.42 12.60
CA MET A 1 61.22 2.69 13.22
C MET A 1 59.99 3.38 13.79
N LYS A 2 59.92 3.45 15.14
CA LYS A 2 59.06 4.28 16.04
C LYS A 2 57.54 4.35 15.71
N LYS A 3 56.66 3.67 16.50
CA LYS A 3 56.00 4.14 17.77
C LYS A 3 54.98 5.26 17.48
N GLU A 4 53.68 5.23 17.80
CA GLU A 4 52.80 4.64 18.85
C GLU A 4 51.39 4.44 18.23
N LEU A 5 50.55 3.41 18.45
CA LEU A 5 49.93 2.76 19.62
C LEU A 5 48.90 3.61 20.41
N ASN A 6 47.66 3.07 20.43
CA ASN A 6 46.57 3.16 21.42
C ASN A 6 45.67 4.40 21.39
N SER A 7 44.34 4.30 21.21
CA SER A 7 43.25 3.57 21.91
C SER A 7 42.41 4.55 22.72
N SER A 8 41.11 4.65 22.42
CA SER A 8 40.05 4.98 23.40
C SER A 8 38.69 4.79 22.69
N ALA A 9 37.92 3.77 23.05
CA ALA A 9 37.05 3.69 24.21
C ALA A 9 35.71 4.42 24.00
N THR A 10 34.70 3.59 23.75
CA THR A 10 33.28 3.73 24.07
C THR A 10 33.01 4.68 25.24
N ARG A 11 32.09 5.64 25.05
CA ARG A 11 31.31 6.22 26.16
C ARG A 11 29.87 6.51 25.73
N THR A 12 29.01 5.99 26.59
CA THR A 12 27.55 6.03 26.69
C THR A 12 26.97 7.43 26.91
N ALA A 13 25.67 7.52 26.61
CA ALA A 13 24.79 8.66 26.82
C ALA A 13 24.76 9.22 28.25
N ASP A 14 24.59 10.54 28.30
CA ASP A 14 23.89 11.40 29.26
C ASP A 14 24.76 12.59 29.69
N GLN A 15 24.38 13.78 29.23
CA GLN A 15 24.28 15.05 29.99
C GLN A 15 24.23 16.24 29.02
N ASN A 16 23.12 17.00 29.11
CA ASN A 16 22.92 18.42 28.80
C ASN A 16 23.60 19.02 27.55
N THR A 17 22.75 19.57 26.70
CA THR A 17 22.98 20.40 25.50
C THR A 17 24.07 21.47 25.68
N GLU A 18 25.33 21.08 25.56
CA GLU A 18 26.39 21.94 25.03
C GLU A 18 26.12 22.13 23.53
N ILE A 19 25.79 23.36 23.16
CA ILE A 19 25.66 23.77 21.77
C ILE A 19 27.04 23.65 21.14
N ASN A 20 27.21 22.64 20.27
CA ASN A 20 28.42 22.35 19.51
C ASN A 20 29.08 23.63 18.96
N SER A 21 30.35 23.80 19.30
CA SER A 21 31.27 24.86 18.88
C SER A 21 31.71 24.75 17.40
N GLU A 22 31.05 23.91 16.60
CA GLU A 22 31.41 23.64 15.20
C GLU A 22 30.56 24.40 14.17
N ILE A 23 29.64 25.28 14.61
CA ILE A 23 28.80 26.12 13.70
C ILE A 23 29.55 27.38 13.21
N PHE A 24 30.75 27.64 13.72
CA PHE A 24 31.42 28.93 13.55
C PHE A 24 32.33 28.96 12.32
N ASN A 25 31.98 29.75 11.31
CA ASN A 25 32.93 30.25 10.33
C ASN A 25 33.77 31.39 10.98
N PRO A 26 35.07 31.19 11.26
CA PRO A 26 35.89 32.17 11.98
C PRO A 26 36.07 33.49 11.21
N PHE A 27 35.91 33.48 9.88
CA PHE A 27 36.12 34.66 9.04
C PHE A 27 35.01 35.72 9.16
N GLU A 28 33.77 35.33 9.47
CA GLU A 28 32.66 36.30 9.63
C GLU A 28 32.69 37.00 11.01
N LEU A 29 33.27 36.36 12.03
CA LEU A 29 33.50 36.94 13.35
C LEU A 29 34.57 38.05 13.34
N LEU A 30 35.48 38.05 12.36
CA LEU A 30 36.58 39.02 12.23
C LEU A 30 36.13 40.44 11.84
N HIS A 31 34.86 40.62 11.45
CA HIS A 31 34.31 41.92 11.04
C HIS A 31 33.38 42.57 12.09
N ALA A 32 33.04 41.87 13.17
CA ALA A 32 32.27 42.43 14.28
C ALA A 32 33.21 43.11 15.27
N ASN A 33 33.14 44.42 15.39
CA ASN A 33 34.10 45.24 16.12
C ASN A 33 33.69 45.49 17.59
N THR A 34 32.54 44.97 18.04
CA THR A 34 32.05 45.11 19.43
C THR A 34 31.34 43.87 19.97
N THR A 35 31.36 43.65 21.29
CA THR A 35 30.63 42.57 21.99
C THR A 35 29.13 42.53 21.66
N LEU A 36 28.53 43.69 21.37
CA LEU A 36 27.13 43.83 21.01
C LEU A 36 26.83 43.30 19.60
N GLU A 37 27.68 43.60 18.62
CA GLU A 37 27.53 43.09 17.25
C GLU A 37 27.65 41.56 17.23
N ILE A 38 28.54 41.00 18.03
CA ILE A 38 28.67 39.55 18.22
C ILE A 38 27.38 38.97 18.81
N ALA A 39 26.77 39.62 19.82
CA ALA A 39 25.53 39.16 20.43
C ALA A 39 24.33 39.19 19.45
N ILE A 40 24.18 40.28 18.69
CA ILE A 40 23.16 40.41 17.63
C ILE A 40 23.36 39.33 16.58
N TYR A 41 24.59 39.13 16.13
CA TYR A 41 24.93 38.13 15.13
C TYR A 41 24.60 36.71 15.61
N LYS A 42 24.95 36.39 16.86
CA LYS A 42 24.64 35.10 17.48
C LYS A 42 23.13 34.82 17.54
N ASP A 43 22.33 35.80 17.97
CA ASP A 43 20.88 35.65 18.02
C ASP A 43 20.27 35.53 16.62
N LEU A 44 20.77 36.30 15.64
CA LEU A 44 20.33 36.19 14.25
C LEU A 44 20.63 34.81 13.68
N LYS A 45 21.83 34.27 13.91
CA LYS A 45 22.19 32.91 13.49
C LYS A 45 21.33 31.84 14.17
N ALA A 46 20.99 32.02 15.45
CA ALA A 46 20.06 31.13 16.14
C ALA A 46 18.65 31.15 15.49
N PHE A 47 18.18 32.31 15.04
CA PHE A 47 16.94 32.41 14.27
C PHE A 47 17.05 31.70 12.92
N GLN A 48 18.14 31.94 12.17
CA GLN A 48 18.37 31.34 10.85
C GLN A 48 18.56 29.82 10.90
N ALA A 49 19.08 29.28 12.01
CA ALA A 49 19.20 27.84 12.21
C ALA A 49 17.84 27.16 12.49
N LYS A 50 16.88 27.90 13.07
CA LYS A 50 15.57 27.37 13.45
C LYS A 50 14.48 27.64 12.42
N TYR A 51 14.49 28.83 11.84
CA TYR A 51 13.41 29.35 11.02
C TYR A 51 13.86 29.57 9.57
N SER A 52 12.93 29.42 8.66
CA SER A 52 13.07 29.81 7.25
C SER A 52 11.86 30.66 6.84
N ILE A 53 11.95 31.29 5.67
CA ILE A 53 10.84 32.06 5.09
C ILE A 53 10.30 31.29 3.89
N ILE A 54 8.98 31.27 3.72
CA ILE A 54 8.35 30.58 2.60
C ILE A 54 7.24 31.42 1.99
N ASN A 55 7.15 31.40 0.65
CA ASN A 55 5.98 31.85 -0.08
C ASN A 55 5.01 30.69 -0.26
N ARG A 56 3.75 30.86 0.15
CA ARG A 56 2.67 29.91 -0.13
C ARG A 56 1.46 30.67 -0.64
N SER A 57 1.05 30.38 -1.87
CA SER A 57 -0.13 30.98 -2.51
C SER A 57 -0.11 32.52 -2.49
N GLY A 58 1.06 33.13 -2.70
CA GLY A 58 1.24 34.58 -2.74
C GLY A 58 1.36 35.26 -1.37
N LYS A 59 1.36 34.49 -0.27
CA LYS A 59 1.55 35.00 1.09
C LYS A 59 2.89 34.53 1.66
N THR A 60 3.54 35.40 2.43
CA THR A 60 4.81 35.12 3.10
C THR A 60 4.58 34.64 4.52
N TYR A 61 5.21 33.52 4.86
CA TYR A 61 5.19 32.94 6.20
C TYR A 61 6.62 32.69 6.67
N VAL A 62 6.83 32.73 7.98
CA VAL A 62 7.95 32.04 8.63
C VAL A 62 7.55 30.58 8.81
N CYS A 63 8.45 29.65 8.51
CA CYS A 63 8.21 28.22 8.64
C CYS A 63 9.37 27.51 9.36
N TRP A 64 9.04 26.42 10.04
CA TRP A 64 10.00 25.52 10.67
C TRP A 64 9.39 24.12 10.82
N LYS A 65 10.24 23.12 10.99
CA LYS A 65 9.82 21.78 11.40
C LYS A 65 9.97 21.71 12.92
N ASP A 66 8.86 21.56 13.64
CA ASP A 66 8.91 21.26 15.07
C ASP A 66 9.50 19.86 15.23
N ARG A 67 10.68 19.75 15.85
CA ARG A 67 11.38 18.47 15.96
C ARG A 67 10.76 17.57 17.03
N ASP A 68 10.08 18.15 18.01
CA ASP A 68 9.48 17.38 19.11
C ASP A 68 8.15 16.78 18.67
N GLN A 69 7.41 17.50 17.83
CA GLN A 69 6.09 17.07 17.35
C GLN A 69 6.10 16.49 15.92
N ASP A 70 7.21 16.64 15.19
CA ASP A 70 7.36 16.25 13.78
C ASP A 70 6.33 16.95 12.86
N VAL A 71 5.93 18.19 13.21
CA VAL A 71 4.91 18.97 12.49
C VAL A 71 5.56 20.14 11.73
N LEU A 72 5.03 20.41 10.54
CA LEU A 72 5.37 21.60 9.75
C LEU A 72 4.56 22.80 10.21
N GLU A 73 5.25 23.79 10.75
CA GLU A 73 4.64 25.00 11.29
C GLU A 73 4.80 26.19 10.35
N PHE A 74 3.77 27.04 10.34
CA PHE A 74 3.73 28.25 9.53
C PHE A 74 3.14 29.39 10.35
N GLN A 75 3.86 30.48 10.43
CA GLN A 75 3.43 31.69 11.13
C GLN A 75 3.48 32.88 10.18
N ASN A 76 2.45 33.73 10.19
CA ASN A 76 2.50 34.97 9.42
C ASN A 76 3.53 35.94 10.03
N ILE A 77 4.04 36.87 9.23
CA ILE A 77 5.10 37.80 9.64
C ILE A 77 4.72 38.66 10.87
N PRO A 78 3.52 39.27 10.95
CA PRO A 78 3.12 40.04 12.13
C PRO A 78 3.13 39.24 13.45
N ASP A 79 2.60 38.02 13.44
CA ASP A 79 2.56 37.15 14.62
C ASP A 79 3.96 36.70 15.03
N PHE A 80 4.84 36.42 14.05
CA PHE A 80 6.24 36.09 14.30
C PHE A 80 6.98 37.24 14.99
N HIS A 81 6.78 38.48 14.52
CA HIS A 81 7.36 39.66 15.19
C HIS A 81 6.84 39.84 16.61
N THR A 82 5.53 39.65 16.81
CA THR A 82 4.87 39.80 18.12
C THR A 82 5.39 38.76 19.10
N PHE A 83 5.44 37.49 18.70
CA PHE A 83 5.94 36.39 19.52
C PHE A 83 7.40 36.60 19.94
N HIS A 84 8.24 37.09 19.03
CA HIS A 84 9.66 37.34 19.28
C HIS A 84 9.99 38.78 19.72
N ALA A 85 9.00 39.59 20.13
CA ALA A 85 9.22 40.98 20.53
C ALA A 85 10.17 41.16 21.73
N HIS A 86 10.37 40.08 22.50
CA HIS A 86 11.30 40.00 23.64
C HIS A 86 12.77 39.80 23.23
N LYS A 87 13.07 39.48 21.97
CA LYS A 87 14.45 39.30 21.46
C LYS A 87 14.93 40.55 20.74
N PHE A 88 15.61 41.43 21.46
CA PHE A 88 16.14 42.69 20.93
C PHE A 88 17.45 43.10 21.59
N HIS A 89 18.17 44.00 20.91
CA HIS A 89 19.38 44.66 21.39
C HIS A 89 19.25 46.18 21.21
N TYR A 90 19.93 46.97 22.03
CA TYR A 90 20.02 48.43 21.84
C TYR A 90 21.37 48.78 21.22
N MET A 91 21.35 49.28 19.99
CA MET A 91 22.56 49.80 19.34
C MET A 91 22.83 51.24 19.79
N PRO A 92 24.06 51.56 20.23
CA PRO A 92 24.42 52.93 20.55
C PRO A 92 24.34 53.80 19.30
N ALA A 93 23.73 54.97 19.43
CA ALA A 93 23.66 55.94 18.33
C ALA A 93 24.91 56.83 18.33
N LYS A 94 25.24 57.41 17.18
CA LYS A 94 26.29 58.43 17.09
C LYS A 94 25.73 59.79 17.55
N GLY A 95 26.42 60.47 18.47
CA GLY A 95 26.03 61.80 18.97
C GLY A 95 24.93 61.75 20.05
N ASN A 96 24.07 62.76 20.08
CA ASN A 96 22.97 62.91 21.07
C ASN A 96 21.68 62.14 20.73
N ALA A 97 21.73 61.22 19.75
CA ALA A 97 20.55 60.43 19.38
C ALA A 97 20.28 59.31 20.39
N GLU A 98 19.01 58.93 20.57
CA GLU A 98 18.64 57.81 21.43
C GLU A 98 19.14 56.47 20.85
N PRO A 99 19.51 55.49 21.72
CA PRO A 99 19.89 54.15 21.29
C PRO A 99 18.80 53.50 20.43
N LYS A 100 19.20 52.94 19.29
CA LYS A 100 18.26 52.30 18.36
C LYS A 100 17.94 50.88 18.83
N LYS A 101 16.66 50.60 19.11
CA LYS A 101 16.19 49.24 19.36
C LYS A 101 16.24 48.41 18.08
N VAL A 102 16.93 47.27 18.13
CA VAL A 102 17.09 46.31 17.03
C VAL A 102 16.40 45.01 17.42
N LEU A 103 15.34 44.65 16.69
CA LEU A 103 14.61 43.40 16.86
C LEU A 103 15.25 42.31 15.99
N ILE A 104 15.60 41.17 16.60
CA ILE A 104 16.21 40.05 15.87
C ILE A 104 15.23 39.47 14.84
N SER A 105 13.94 39.43 15.16
CA SER A 105 12.90 38.99 14.21
C SER A 105 12.84 39.85 12.95
N LYS A 106 13.09 41.17 13.06
CA LYS A 106 13.15 42.08 11.91
C LYS A 106 14.41 41.86 11.08
N LEU A 107 15.57 41.75 11.75
CA LEU A 107 16.83 41.42 11.07
C LEU A 107 16.76 40.09 10.32
N PHE A 108 16.13 39.07 10.92
CA PHE A 108 15.92 37.78 10.28
C PHE A 108 15.13 37.90 8.97
N ILE A 109 14.05 38.68 8.95
CA ILE A 109 13.23 38.89 7.73
C ILE A 109 13.97 39.68 6.65
N GLU A 110 14.81 40.64 7.03
CA GLU A 110 15.54 41.52 6.10
C GLU A 110 16.86 40.91 5.61
N SER A 111 17.43 39.95 6.35
CA SER A 111 18.72 39.35 6.01
C SER A 111 18.67 38.57 4.69
N LYS A 112 19.73 38.75 3.90
CA LYS A 112 20.00 38.02 2.66
C LYS A 112 20.42 36.57 2.92
N ASP A 113 20.93 36.27 4.10
CA ASP A 113 21.44 34.94 4.48
C ASP A 113 20.33 34.06 5.07
N THR A 114 19.12 34.61 5.23
CA THR A 114 17.96 33.84 5.67
C THR A 114 17.43 32.98 4.53
N THR A 115 17.37 31.67 4.76
CA THR A 115 16.83 30.69 3.81
C THR A 115 15.39 31.01 3.42
N ARG A 116 15.14 31.02 2.11
CA ARG A 116 13.84 31.36 1.49
C ARG A 116 13.41 30.28 0.53
N TYR A 117 12.15 29.87 0.64
CA TYR A 117 11.52 28.91 -0.24
C TYR A 117 10.35 29.54 -0.99
N GLU A 118 10.18 29.16 -2.26
CA GLU A 118 9.03 29.55 -3.09
C GLU A 118 7.83 28.62 -2.93
N GLY A 119 7.99 27.53 -2.17
CA GLY A 119 6.94 26.57 -1.90
C GLY A 119 7.47 25.30 -1.25
N ILE A 120 6.60 24.32 -1.12
CA ILE A 120 6.88 23.02 -0.52
C ILE A 120 6.78 21.95 -1.61
N ILE A 121 7.71 21.01 -1.59
CA ILE A 121 7.64 19.80 -2.41
C ILE A 121 7.91 18.57 -1.53
N PHE A 122 7.46 17.41 -1.99
CA PHE A 122 7.92 16.13 -1.48
C PHE A 122 8.45 15.38 -2.68
N ASP A 123 9.78 15.26 -2.79
CA ASP A 123 10.44 14.63 -3.93
C ASP A 123 11.67 13.83 -3.43
N PRO A 124 11.58 12.49 -3.42
CA PRO A 124 12.66 11.64 -2.98
C PRO A 124 13.72 11.36 -4.07
N SER A 125 13.63 12.02 -5.23
CA SER A 125 14.64 11.86 -6.28
C SER A 125 16.00 12.44 -5.85
N PRO A 126 17.12 11.80 -6.25
CA PRO A 126 18.46 12.31 -5.97
C PRO A 126 18.69 13.75 -6.48
N SER A 127 17.95 14.16 -7.52
CA SER A 127 18.04 15.49 -8.14
C SER A 127 17.21 16.58 -7.46
N ALA A 128 16.30 16.24 -6.54
CA ALA A 128 15.33 17.18 -5.97
C ALA A 128 15.97 18.37 -5.23
N ASN A 129 17.12 18.14 -4.57
CA ASN A 129 17.77 19.14 -3.71
C ASN A 129 18.69 20.10 -4.47
N ILE A 130 18.76 20.04 -5.81
CA ILE A 130 19.71 20.83 -6.60
C ILE A 130 19.32 22.32 -6.65
N SER A 131 18.03 22.68 -6.53
CA SER A 131 17.60 24.06 -6.75
C SER A 131 17.53 24.94 -5.49
N ASN A 132 17.53 24.37 -4.27
CA ASN A 132 17.24 25.06 -2.97
C ASN A 132 16.00 25.98 -2.97
N LYS A 133 15.22 25.97 -4.05
CA LYS A 133 14.13 26.89 -4.34
C LYS A 133 12.86 26.50 -3.58
N TYR A 134 12.67 25.20 -3.38
CA TYR A 134 11.52 24.64 -2.68
C TYR A 134 12.00 23.94 -1.41
N TRP A 135 11.19 24.00 -0.36
CA TRP A 135 11.42 23.19 0.82
C TRP A 135 11.01 21.74 0.52
N ASN A 136 12.01 20.87 0.36
CA ASN A 136 11.76 19.44 0.20
C ASN A 136 11.46 18.80 1.56
N LEU A 137 10.29 18.18 1.68
CA LEU A 137 9.86 17.49 2.90
C LEU A 137 10.45 16.09 3.04
N TRP A 138 11.09 15.58 1.99
CA TRP A 138 11.87 14.35 2.05
C TRP A 138 13.25 14.62 2.64
N SER A 139 13.52 14.03 3.81
CA SER A 139 14.81 14.13 4.51
C SER A 139 15.78 12.98 4.17
N GLY A 140 15.35 12.01 3.37
CA GLY A 140 16.11 10.78 3.11
C GLY A 140 15.83 9.68 4.13
N PHE A 141 16.57 8.59 4.00
CA PHE A 141 16.56 7.51 5.00
C PHE A 141 17.45 7.86 6.18
N ARG A 142 17.03 7.46 7.38
CA ARG A 142 17.73 7.72 8.65
C ARG A 142 18.84 6.70 8.96
N VAL A 143 18.94 5.65 8.15
CA VAL A 143 19.75 4.47 8.46
C VAL A 143 20.91 4.39 7.48
N THR A 144 22.13 4.32 8.03
CA THR A 144 23.32 4.06 7.22
C THR A 144 23.48 2.55 7.04
N PRO A 145 23.54 2.02 5.81
CA PRO A 145 23.65 0.59 5.57
C PRO A 145 24.93 -0.01 6.18
N LYS A 146 24.82 -1.16 6.83
CA LYS A 146 25.95 -1.93 7.35
C LYS A 146 25.67 -3.42 7.25
N GLN A 147 26.61 -4.20 6.73
CA GLN A 147 26.45 -5.66 6.65
C GLN A 147 26.19 -6.27 8.04
N GLY A 148 25.26 -7.23 8.10
CA GLY A 148 24.90 -7.93 9.33
C GLY A 148 23.96 -9.10 9.06
N ASP A 149 23.56 -9.80 10.12
CA ASP A 149 22.60 -10.89 10.04
C ASP A 149 21.17 -10.34 9.88
N ILE A 150 20.43 -10.86 8.91
CA ILE A 150 19.03 -10.51 8.62
C ILE A 150 18.06 -11.68 8.89
N THR A 151 18.56 -12.79 9.45
CA THR A 151 17.76 -14.00 9.71
C THR A 151 16.46 -13.71 10.47
N PRO A 152 16.42 -12.87 11.52
CA PRO A 152 15.17 -12.52 12.20
C PRO A 152 14.15 -11.83 11.28
N PHE A 153 14.63 -10.99 10.33
CA PHE A 153 13.76 -10.37 9.32
C PHE A 153 13.22 -11.39 8.33
N ASN A 154 14.07 -12.29 7.84
CA ASN A 154 13.65 -13.36 6.92
C ASN A 154 12.62 -14.28 7.58
N GLN A 155 12.77 -14.59 8.87
CA GLN A 155 11.77 -15.35 9.63
C GLN A 155 10.43 -14.60 9.76
N LEU A 156 10.45 -13.28 9.94
CA LEU A 156 9.23 -12.46 9.93
C LEU A 156 8.56 -12.48 8.56
N VAL A 157 9.33 -12.26 7.49
CA VAL A 157 8.84 -12.30 6.10
C VAL A 157 8.24 -13.66 5.76
N ALA A 158 8.92 -14.75 6.11
CA ALA A 158 8.42 -16.11 5.92
C ALA A 158 7.08 -16.32 6.63
N ALA A 159 6.93 -15.88 7.88
CA ALA A 159 5.64 -15.96 8.58
C ALA A 159 4.56 -15.08 7.92
N LEU A 160 4.87 -13.87 7.49
CA LEU A 160 3.91 -12.98 6.81
C LEU A 160 3.44 -13.53 5.47
N CYS A 161 4.27 -14.31 4.81
CA CYS A 161 3.99 -14.95 3.51
C CYS A 161 3.61 -16.44 3.64
N SER A 162 3.40 -16.96 4.85
CA SER A 162 3.06 -18.37 5.10
C SER A 162 4.02 -19.37 4.42
N ASP A 163 5.33 -19.07 4.49
CA ASP A 163 6.43 -19.82 3.85
C ASP A 163 6.34 -19.93 2.31
N ASP A 164 5.47 -19.16 1.66
CA ASP A 164 5.43 -19.05 0.19
C ASP A 164 6.65 -18.27 -0.30
N ALA A 165 7.55 -18.98 -0.98
CA ALA A 165 8.84 -18.45 -1.41
C ALA A 165 8.70 -17.30 -2.42
N ASP A 166 7.71 -17.38 -3.32
CA ASP A 166 7.47 -16.35 -4.34
C ASP A 166 6.93 -15.08 -3.69
N CYS A 167 6.01 -15.22 -2.73
CA CYS A 167 5.48 -14.11 -1.95
C CYS A 167 6.57 -13.44 -1.09
N ALA A 168 7.41 -14.25 -0.43
CA ALA A 168 8.52 -13.76 0.38
C ALA A 168 9.57 -13.02 -0.47
N ALA A 169 9.95 -13.58 -1.62
CA ALA A 169 10.86 -12.94 -2.57
C ALA A 169 10.29 -11.62 -3.10
N TYR A 170 9.02 -11.63 -3.51
CA TYR A 170 8.33 -10.42 -3.97
C TYR A 170 8.26 -9.35 -2.89
N LEU A 171 7.97 -9.70 -1.62
CA LEU A 171 7.97 -8.73 -0.52
C LEU A 171 9.37 -8.11 -0.33
N MET A 172 10.43 -8.92 -0.37
CA MET A 172 11.81 -8.42 -0.28
C MET A 172 12.15 -7.48 -1.45
N ASP A 173 11.78 -7.84 -2.67
CA ASP A 173 11.97 -6.98 -3.85
C ASP A 173 11.17 -5.67 -3.75
N PHE A 174 9.94 -5.73 -3.24
CA PHE A 174 9.10 -4.55 -3.02
C PHE A 174 9.71 -3.59 -1.99
N LEU A 175 10.29 -4.14 -0.91
CA LEU A 175 11.02 -3.35 0.09
C LEU A 175 12.34 -2.81 -0.46
N ALA A 176 13.03 -3.55 -1.32
CA ALA A 176 14.23 -3.05 -2.00
C ALA A 176 13.87 -1.92 -2.97
N HIS A 177 12.77 -2.03 -3.72
CA HIS A 177 12.23 -0.95 -4.56
C HIS A 177 11.88 0.30 -3.74
N LEU A 178 11.35 0.12 -2.52
CA LEU A 178 11.11 1.22 -1.59
C LEU A 178 12.40 1.98 -1.24
N VAL A 179 13.53 1.29 -1.13
CA VAL A 179 14.81 1.93 -0.79
C VAL A 179 15.52 2.49 -2.03
N GLN A 180 15.64 1.70 -3.08
CA GLN A 180 16.49 1.99 -4.24
C GLN A 180 15.83 2.92 -5.27
N ARG A 181 14.51 2.86 -5.41
CA ARG A 181 13.75 3.63 -6.43
C ARG A 181 12.68 4.48 -5.76
N ALA A 182 13.09 5.29 -4.78
CA ALA A 182 12.16 6.02 -3.93
C ALA A 182 11.25 6.99 -4.71
N TRP A 183 11.74 7.51 -5.84
CA TRP A 183 11.03 8.39 -6.78
C TRP A 183 10.09 7.65 -7.75
N GLU A 184 9.98 6.32 -7.68
CA GLU A 184 9.04 5.55 -8.48
C GLU A 184 7.84 5.16 -7.61
N LEU A 185 6.64 5.45 -8.11
CA LEU A 185 5.38 5.01 -7.49
C LEU A 185 5.17 3.54 -7.88
N PRO A 186 5.01 2.61 -6.94
CA PRO A 186 4.90 1.19 -7.27
C PRO A 186 3.58 0.82 -7.96
N GLU A 187 2.55 1.68 -7.90
CA GLU A 187 1.19 1.39 -8.39
C GLU A 187 0.53 0.14 -7.77
N THR A 188 1.07 -0.33 -6.65
CA THR A 188 0.65 -1.54 -5.93
C THR A 188 0.71 -1.29 -4.42
N ALA A 189 -0.28 -1.81 -3.71
CA ALA A 189 -0.37 -1.85 -2.25
C ALA A 189 -0.16 -3.29 -1.74
N PHE A 190 0.49 -3.41 -0.58
CA PHE A 190 0.68 -4.67 0.13
C PHE A 190 -0.39 -4.83 1.21
N VAL A 191 -1.11 -5.95 1.18
CA VAL A 191 -2.25 -6.21 2.06
C VAL A 191 -1.99 -7.48 2.85
N MET A 192 -1.94 -7.34 4.17
CA MET A 192 -1.75 -8.42 5.12
C MET A 192 -3.09 -8.73 5.80
N ARG A 193 -3.63 -9.92 5.55
CA ARG A 193 -4.81 -10.44 6.24
C ARG A 193 -4.38 -11.54 7.20
N SER A 194 -4.86 -11.47 8.44
CA SER A 194 -4.66 -12.54 9.44
C SER A 194 -5.33 -12.15 10.76
N ALA A 195 -5.41 -13.10 11.69
CA ALA A 195 -5.69 -12.78 13.08
C ALA A 195 -4.67 -11.77 13.67
N PRO A 196 -5.00 -11.10 14.79
CA PRO A 196 -4.04 -10.28 15.53
C PRO A 196 -2.82 -11.07 16.01
N GLY A 197 -1.66 -10.43 16.05
CA GLY A 197 -0.43 -10.99 16.62
C GLY A 197 0.49 -11.75 15.66
N CYS A 198 0.26 -11.68 14.34
CA CYS A 198 1.07 -12.37 13.32
C CYS A 198 2.31 -11.58 12.85
N GLY A 199 2.64 -10.45 13.49
CA GLY A 199 3.82 -9.65 13.14
C GLY A 199 3.60 -8.53 12.10
N LYS A 200 2.36 -8.27 11.66
CA LYS A 200 2.01 -7.16 10.75
C LYS A 200 2.54 -5.81 11.25
N GLY A 201 2.24 -5.46 12.50
CA GLY A 201 2.74 -4.26 13.15
C GLY A 201 4.26 -4.26 13.35
N THR A 202 4.89 -5.43 13.50
CA THR A 202 6.35 -5.55 13.62
C THR A 202 7.06 -5.18 12.32
N LEU A 203 6.54 -5.61 11.17
CA LEU A 203 7.03 -5.17 9.86
C LEU A 203 6.92 -3.64 9.76
N MET A 204 5.74 -3.08 10.05
CA MET A 204 5.52 -1.65 9.87
C MET A 204 6.33 -0.80 10.86
N LYS A 205 6.53 -1.26 12.09
CA LYS A 205 7.45 -0.66 13.05
C LYS A 205 8.89 -0.67 12.51
N THR A 206 9.32 -1.77 11.91
CA THR A 206 10.65 -1.88 11.28
C THR A 206 10.80 -0.85 10.16
N LEU A 207 9.79 -0.72 9.29
CA LEU A 207 9.81 0.27 8.21
C LEU A 207 9.76 1.72 8.71
N SER A 208 9.06 1.98 9.82
CA SER A 208 9.04 3.31 10.45
C SER A 208 10.42 3.78 10.94
N CYS A 209 11.34 2.85 11.20
CA CYS A 209 12.71 3.19 11.57
C CYS A 209 13.54 3.70 10.37
N LEU A 210 13.12 3.42 9.13
CA LEU A 210 13.89 3.80 7.93
C LEU A 210 13.76 5.29 7.61
N THR A 211 12.62 5.92 7.89
CA THR A 211 12.33 7.30 7.44
C THR A 211 11.36 8.02 8.39
N ASP A 212 11.49 9.35 8.48
CA ASP A 212 10.51 10.26 9.10
C ASP A 212 9.13 10.18 8.44
N ASN A 213 9.09 9.88 7.13
CA ASN A 213 7.92 10.06 6.29
C ASN A 213 6.94 8.88 6.35
N TYR A 214 6.78 8.31 7.54
CA TYR A 214 5.88 7.20 7.85
C TYR A 214 4.59 7.71 8.50
N LYS A 215 3.43 7.29 7.99
CA LYS A 215 2.12 7.61 8.56
C LYS A 215 1.38 6.33 8.94
N HIS A 216 1.02 6.21 10.21
CA HIS A 216 0.13 5.15 10.70
C HIS A 216 -1.29 5.70 10.84
N LEU A 217 -2.23 5.10 10.11
CA LEU A 217 -3.62 5.52 10.02
C LEU A 217 -4.52 4.37 10.47
N SER A 218 -5.34 4.62 11.48
CA SER A 218 -6.31 3.66 12.03
C SER A 218 -7.76 3.97 11.70
N SER A 219 -8.02 4.97 10.84
CA SER A 219 -9.37 5.34 10.44
C SER A 219 -9.47 5.55 8.93
N SER A 220 -10.59 5.11 8.36
CA SER A 220 -10.92 5.33 6.94
C SER A 220 -10.98 6.81 6.59
N TYR A 221 -11.46 7.64 7.51
CA TYR A 221 -11.50 9.09 7.32
C TYR A 221 -10.11 9.70 7.16
N ALA A 222 -9.12 9.26 7.93
CA ALA A 222 -7.74 9.73 7.76
C ALA A 222 -7.15 9.27 6.42
N LEU A 223 -7.47 8.04 5.98
CA LEU A 223 -6.92 7.49 4.74
C LEU A 223 -7.56 8.12 3.48
N VAL A 224 -8.89 8.16 3.39
CA VAL A 224 -9.61 8.53 2.16
C VAL A 224 -10.54 9.75 2.31
N GLY A 225 -10.50 10.43 3.46
CA GLY A 225 -11.33 11.60 3.71
C GLY A 225 -10.90 12.83 2.92
N ASN A 226 -11.80 13.81 2.88
CA ASN A 226 -11.59 15.06 2.12
C ASN A 226 -10.46 15.93 2.67
N PHE A 227 -10.11 15.80 3.95
CA PHE A 227 -9.00 16.53 4.58
C PHE A 227 -7.83 15.59 4.83
N ASN A 228 -6.80 15.71 4.00
CA ASN A 228 -5.67 14.79 3.93
C ASN A 228 -4.32 15.53 4.06
N GLY A 229 -4.31 16.69 4.71
CA GLY A 229 -3.10 17.50 4.97
C GLY A 229 -1.95 16.71 5.62
N HIS A 230 -2.28 15.74 6.48
CA HIS A 230 -1.32 14.84 7.13
C HIS A 230 -0.62 13.85 6.17
N LEU A 231 -1.09 13.73 4.92
CA LEU A 231 -0.47 12.91 3.87
C LEU A 231 0.47 13.70 2.97
N LEU A 232 0.69 14.99 3.25
CA LEU A 232 1.53 15.89 2.45
C LEU A 232 2.97 15.37 2.31
N ASP A 233 3.53 14.87 3.40
CA ASP A 233 4.90 14.35 3.51
C ASP A 233 4.93 12.83 3.64
N ALA A 234 3.83 12.14 3.33
CA ALA A 234 3.75 10.70 3.49
C ALA A 234 4.47 9.95 2.37
N TYR A 235 5.38 9.06 2.77
CA TYR A 235 6.10 8.13 1.92
C TYR A 235 5.65 6.69 2.13
N ILE A 236 5.61 6.25 3.39
CA ILE A 236 5.05 4.95 3.79
C ILE A 236 3.74 5.24 4.51
N VAL A 237 2.65 4.66 4.02
CA VAL A 237 1.34 4.77 4.64
C VAL A 237 0.93 3.39 5.13
N PHE A 238 0.75 3.25 6.44
CA PHE A 238 0.20 2.06 7.05
C PHE A 238 -1.26 2.29 7.42
N ALA A 239 -2.16 1.58 6.74
CA ALA A 239 -3.58 1.53 7.04
C ALA A 239 -3.88 0.30 7.90
N ASP A 240 -4.00 0.50 9.20
CA ASP A 240 -4.31 -0.56 10.17
C ASP A 240 -5.80 -0.53 10.50
N GLU A 241 -6.57 -1.48 9.97
CA GLU A 241 -8.04 -1.52 10.08
C GLU A 241 -8.76 -0.27 9.51
N ALA A 242 -8.04 0.60 8.81
CA ALA A 242 -8.54 1.84 8.25
C ALA A 242 -9.31 1.66 6.92
N ILE A 243 -9.51 0.44 6.44
CA ILE A 243 -10.24 0.17 5.19
C ILE A 243 -11.44 -0.71 5.50
N TRP A 244 -12.62 -0.25 5.08
CA TRP A 244 -13.87 -0.99 5.19
C TRP A 244 -14.47 -1.21 3.80
N GLY A 245 -14.71 -2.47 3.46
CA GLY A 245 -15.38 -2.86 2.21
C GLY A 245 -16.85 -2.44 2.25
N GLY A 246 -17.24 -1.47 1.42
CA GLY A 246 -18.65 -1.12 1.25
C GLY A 246 -18.91 0.31 0.79
N ASP A 247 -17.98 1.24 1.01
CA ASP A 247 -18.07 2.60 0.47
C ASP A 247 -17.37 2.71 -0.89
N LYS A 248 -18.16 2.79 -1.96
CA LYS A 248 -17.65 2.95 -3.34
C LYS A 248 -16.86 4.26 -3.54
N SER A 249 -17.19 5.31 -2.80
CA SER A 249 -16.46 6.58 -2.87
C SER A 249 -15.06 6.42 -2.27
N ALA A 250 -14.97 5.75 -1.12
CA ALA A 250 -13.70 5.38 -0.48
C ALA A 250 -12.84 4.49 -1.38
N GLU A 251 -13.44 3.51 -2.06
CA GLU A 251 -12.76 2.63 -3.00
C GLU A 251 -12.07 3.39 -4.14
N GLY A 252 -12.78 4.33 -4.78
CA GLY A 252 -12.22 5.15 -5.85
C GLY A 252 -11.03 5.99 -5.39
N THR A 253 -11.16 6.65 -4.24
CA THR A 253 -10.08 7.46 -3.64
C THR A 253 -8.87 6.61 -3.25
N LEU A 254 -9.08 5.44 -2.65
CA LEU A 254 -8.00 4.51 -2.29
C LEU A 254 -7.24 4.05 -3.54
N LYS A 255 -7.97 3.67 -4.59
CA LYS A 255 -7.40 3.26 -5.87
C LYS A 255 -6.59 4.38 -6.51
N ALA A 256 -7.09 5.61 -6.47
CA ALA A 256 -6.38 6.78 -6.96
C ALA A 256 -5.12 7.07 -6.13
N MET A 257 -5.15 6.91 -4.80
CA MET A 257 -3.96 7.05 -3.96
C MET A 257 -2.83 6.09 -4.35
N ILE A 258 -3.17 4.90 -4.83
CA ILE A 258 -2.17 3.89 -5.22
C ILE A 258 -1.55 4.21 -6.59
N THR A 259 -2.36 4.66 -7.56
CA THR A 259 -1.92 4.73 -8.97
C THR A 259 -1.71 6.12 -9.53
N GLU A 260 -2.35 7.15 -8.98
CA GLU A 260 -2.26 8.49 -9.56
C GLU A 260 -0.90 9.13 -9.22
N PRO A 261 -0.18 9.67 -10.22
CA PRO A 261 1.14 10.28 -10.02
C PRO A 261 1.07 11.61 -9.25
N TYR A 262 -0.12 12.18 -9.11
CA TYR A 262 -0.37 13.40 -8.35
C TYR A 262 -1.57 13.23 -7.43
N VAL A 263 -1.48 13.79 -6.23
CA VAL A 263 -2.57 13.81 -5.26
C VAL A 263 -2.89 15.24 -4.86
N MET A 264 -4.18 15.53 -4.68
CA MET A 264 -4.64 16.79 -4.13
C MET A 264 -4.56 16.74 -2.61
N ILE A 265 -3.83 17.67 -2.00
CA ILE A 265 -3.71 17.82 -0.56
C ILE A 265 -4.60 18.98 -0.12
N ASN A 266 -5.63 18.64 0.65
CA ASN A 266 -6.58 19.55 1.26
C ASN A 266 -6.31 19.60 2.76
N ASP A 267 -5.63 20.65 3.21
CA ASP A 267 -5.44 20.92 4.64
C ASP A 267 -6.52 21.89 5.14
N LYS A 268 -6.97 21.71 6.38
CA LYS A 268 -8.12 22.45 6.91
C LYS A 268 -7.78 23.95 6.97
N ASN A 269 -8.68 24.79 6.47
CA ASN A 269 -8.51 26.25 6.39
C ASN A 269 -7.30 26.71 5.53
N ARG A 270 -6.80 25.86 4.64
CA ARG A 270 -5.72 26.19 3.70
C ARG A 270 -6.13 25.90 2.27
N THR A 271 -5.46 26.56 1.32
CA THR A 271 -5.68 26.29 -0.11
C THR A 271 -5.17 24.90 -0.46
N ALA A 272 -5.97 24.17 -1.23
CA ALA A 272 -5.59 22.87 -1.77
C ALA A 272 -4.32 22.99 -2.64
N ILE A 273 -3.40 22.04 -2.51
CA ILE A 273 -2.19 21.98 -3.34
C ILE A 273 -2.07 20.61 -3.99
N GLN A 274 -1.60 20.58 -5.23
CA GLN A 274 -1.28 19.33 -5.91
C GLN A 274 0.18 18.97 -5.65
N VAL A 275 0.44 17.75 -5.21
CA VAL A 275 1.79 17.23 -4.99
C VAL A 275 2.01 15.92 -5.73
N ARG A 276 3.26 15.60 -6.05
CA ARG A 276 3.62 14.30 -6.61
C ARG A 276 3.37 13.19 -5.59
N ASN A 277 2.96 12.04 -6.10
CA ASN A 277 2.68 10.87 -5.28
C ASN A 277 3.81 9.86 -5.38
N TYR A 278 4.39 9.53 -4.23
CA TYR A 278 5.42 8.49 -4.07
C TYR A 278 5.06 7.51 -2.95
N LYS A 279 3.77 7.47 -2.56
CA LYS A 279 3.32 6.70 -1.40
C LYS A 279 3.41 5.20 -1.67
N ARG A 280 3.84 4.45 -0.67
CA ARG A 280 3.71 2.99 -0.59
C ARG A 280 2.68 2.66 0.47
N LEU A 281 1.58 2.07 0.04
CA LEU A 281 0.47 1.70 0.90
C LEU A 281 0.65 0.28 1.40
N PHE A 282 0.64 0.13 2.72
CA PHE A 282 0.57 -1.13 3.45
C PHE A 282 -0.75 -1.17 4.18
N VAL A 283 -1.46 -2.28 4.09
CA VAL A 283 -2.76 -2.49 4.72
C VAL A 283 -2.65 -3.69 5.64
N ALA A 284 -3.12 -3.54 6.88
CA ALA A 284 -3.38 -4.67 7.76
C ALA A 284 -4.88 -4.73 8.08
N SER A 285 -5.43 -5.92 8.05
CA SER A 285 -6.79 -6.15 8.52
C SER A 285 -6.96 -7.55 9.08
N ASN A 286 -7.91 -7.67 10.00
CA ASN A 286 -8.35 -8.92 10.59
C ASN A 286 -9.67 -9.42 9.96
N GLU A 287 -10.30 -8.61 9.10
CA GLU A 287 -11.56 -8.94 8.43
C GLU A 287 -11.33 -9.81 7.19
N ASP A 288 -12.29 -10.70 6.90
CA ASP A 288 -12.24 -11.53 5.69
C ASP A 288 -12.36 -10.70 4.41
N TRP A 289 -13.12 -9.60 4.46
CA TRP A 289 -13.34 -8.69 3.34
C TRP A 289 -12.76 -7.31 3.62
N VAL A 290 -11.48 -7.14 3.27
CA VAL A 290 -10.69 -5.94 3.56
C VAL A 290 -10.85 -4.86 2.49
N ILE A 291 -10.79 -5.26 1.22
CA ILE A 291 -10.77 -4.36 0.05
C ILE A 291 -11.57 -5.00 -1.10
N PRO A 292 -12.33 -4.21 -1.87
CA PRO A 292 -12.98 -4.69 -3.08
C PRO A 292 -11.93 -4.87 -4.20
N VAL A 293 -11.49 -6.12 -4.37
CA VAL A 293 -10.60 -6.55 -5.47
C VAL A 293 -11.48 -6.96 -6.65
N GLY A 294 -11.59 -6.09 -7.65
CA GLY A 294 -12.37 -6.38 -8.85
C GLY A 294 -11.66 -7.32 -9.83
N GLU A 295 -12.41 -7.75 -10.85
CA GLU A 295 -11.85 -8.46 -12.01
C GLU A 295 -10.71 -7.62 -12.65
N GLY A 296 -9.54 -8.23 -12.83
CA GLY A 296 -8.36 -7.56 -13.41
C GLY A 296 -7.65 -6.54 -12.51
N ASP A 297 -8.00 -6.44 -11.22
CA ASP A 297 -7.42 -5.44 -10.32
C ASP A 297 -5.96 -5.74 -9.97
N ARG A 298 -5.02 -5.09 -10.65
CA ARG A 298 -3.57 -5.28 -10.50
C ARG A 298 -2.90 -4.42 -9.41
N ARG A 299 -3.64 -3.90 -8.43
CA ARG A 299 -3.12 -2.94 -7.42
C ARG A 299 -2.89 -3.52 -6.04
N PHE A 300 -3.38 -4.73 -5.77
CA PHE A 300 -3.39 -5.29 -4.43
C PHE A 300 -2.69 -6.65 -4.43
N PHE A 301 -1.48 -6.67 -3.88
CA PHE A 301 -0.82 -7.91 -3.49
C PHE A 301 -1.30 -8.28 -2.09
N VAL A 302 -1.96 -9.42 -1.95
CA VAL A 302 -2.64 -9.84 -0.72
C VAL A 302 -2.01 -11.12 -0.22
N VAL A 303 -1.67 -11.19 1.07
CA VAL A 303 -1.16 -12.39 1.72
C VAL A 303 -1.98 -12.71 2.96
N ASP A 304 -2.17 -14.02 3.21
CA ASP A 304 -2.62 -14.51 4.50
C ASP A 304 -1.40 -14.84 5.35
N CYS A 305 -1.26 -14.15 6.48
CA CYS A 305 -0.10 -14.30 7.36
C CYS A 305 -0.29 -15.46 8.35
N ASP A 306 0.78 -16.22 8.58
CA ASP A 306 0.81 -17.28 9.58
C ASP A 306 0.95 -16.69 11.00
N ALA A 307 0.09 -17.17 11.91
CA ALA A 307 0.08 -16.79 13.32
C ALA A 307 1.07 -17.57 14.20
N ARG A 308 2.06 -18.29 13.64
CA ARG A 308 3.00 -19.15 14.39
C ARG A 308 3.76 -18.47 15.53
N TYR A 309 3.98 -17.16 15.43
CA TYR A 309 4.64 -16.38 16.49
C TYR A 309 3.66 -15.65 17.44
N LYS A 310 2.36 -15.89 17.31
CA LYS A 310 1.36 -15.24 18.16
C LYS A 310 1.62 -15.52 19.64
N GLY A 311 1.68 -14.46 20.43
CA GLY A 311 1.94 -14.53 21.88
C GLY A 311 3.41 -14.78 22.26
N GLN A 312 4.33 -14.82 21.29
CA GLN A 312 5.75 -15.07 21.54
C GLN A 312 6.51 -13.79 21.95
N THR A 313 6.13 -13.18 23.07
CA THR A 313 6.65 -11.88 23.56
C THR A 313 7.66 -11.98 24.71
N GLU A 314 7.76 -13.13 25.39
CA GLU A 314 8.67 -13.33 26.52
C GLU A 314 10.15 -13.37 26.09
N PRO A 315 11.10 -13.12 27.01
CA PRO A 315 12.53 -13.23 26.72
C PRO A 315 12.91 -14.56 26.07
N GLY A 316 13.70 -14.50 25.00
CA GLY A 316 14.10 -15.67 24.20
C GLY A 316 13.06 -16.15 23.18
N GLN A 317 11.86 -15.58 23.17
CA GLN A 317 10.86 -15.85 22.15
C GLN A 317 11.02 -14.91 20.95
N PHE A 318 10.29 -15.20 19.86
CA PHE A 318 10.48 -14.56 18.56
C PHE A 318 10.43 -13.02 18.62
N PHE A 319 9.34 -12.42 19.11
CA PHE A 319 9.22 -10.95 19.07
C PHE A 319 10.18 -10.25 20.04
N SER A 320 10.53 -10.88 21.16
CA SER A 320 11.56 -10.34 22.06
C SER A 320 12.93 -10.31 21.37
N THR A 321 13.32 -11.44 20.77
CA THR A 321 14.58 -11.59 20.02
C THR A 321 14.63 -10.65 18.82
N TYR A 322 13.53 -10.53 18.08
CA TYR A 322 13.40 -9.64 16.93
C TYR A 322 13.59 -8.17 17.33
N ASN A 323 12.93 -7.71 18.40
CA ASN A 323 13.07 -6.33 18.87
C ASN A 323 14.51 -6.04 19.33
N GLN A 324 15.16 -7.00 20.00
CA GLN A 324 16.57 -6.86 20.39
C GLN A 324 17.49 -6.78 19.17
N TRP A 325 17.27 -7.64 18.17
CA TRP A 325 18.00 -7.59 16.90
C TRP A 325 17.83 -6.24 16.20
N LEU A 326 16.58 -5.75 16.10
CA LEU A 326 16.26 -4.48 15.44
C LEU A 326 17.02 -3.29 16.05
N THR A 327 17.17 -3.24 17.38
CA THR A 327 17.90 -2.17 18.09
C THR A 327 19.40 -2.41 18.20
N SER A 328 19.90 -3.60 17.84
CA SER A 328 21.31 -4.00 17.97
C SER A 328 22.03 -4.14 16.62
N GLY A 329 21.69 -3.31 15.64
CA GLY A 329 22.30 -3.33 14.31
C GLY A 329 21.45 -3.97 13.22
N GLY A 330 20.28 -4.50 13.56
CA GLY A 330 19.40 -5.20 12.62
C GLY A 330 18.81 -4.28 11.55
N ILE A 331 18.49 -3.03 11.88
CA ILE A 331 17.97 -2.08 10.90
C ILE A 331 19.02 -1.68 9.86
N GLU A 332 20.28 -1.53 10.27
CA GLU A 332 21.42 -1.27 9.38
C GLU A 332 21.72 -2.46 8.47
N ALA A 333 21.61 -3.69 9.01
CA ALA A 333 21.72 -4.94 8.27
C ALA A 333 20.62 -5.06 7.20
N LEU A 334 19.37 -4.78 7.58
CA LEU A 334 18.25 -4.75 6.65
C LEU A 334 18.47 -3.69 5.55
N MET A 335 18.88 -2.47 5.92
CA MET A 335 19.13 -1.42 4.95
C MET A 335 20.24 -1.81 3.95
N PHE A 336 21.28 -2.51 4.41
CA PHE A 336 22.34 -3.06 3.55
C PHE A 336 21.80 -4.09 2.56
N GLU A 337 21.01 -5.06 3.04
CA GLU A 337 20.37 -6.06 2.19
C GLU A 337 19.47 -5.38 1.13
N LEU A 338 18.56 -4.50 1.56
CA LEU A 338 17.62 -3.83 0.65
C LEU A 338 18.30 -2.93 -0.37
N THR A 339 19.45 -2.34 -0.05
CA THR A 339 20.21 -1.49 -0.97
C THR A 339 21.03 -2.31 -1.98
N SER A 340 21.46 -3.52 -1.61
CA SER A 340 22.33 -4.37 -2.43
C SER A 340 21.58 -5.42 -3.27
N ARG A 341 20.32 -5.68 -2.91
CA ARG A 341 19.45 -6.63 -3.63
C ARG A 341 19.25 -6.23 -5.09
N ASP A 342 19.45 -7.17 -6.02
CA ASP A 342 19.19 -6.93 -7.44
C ASP A 342 17.69 -6.90 -7.71
N ILE A 343 17.21 -5.75 -8.17
CA ILE A 343 15.82 -5.50 -8.57
C ILE A 343 15.75 -4.91 -9.99
N SER A 344 16.79 -5.08 -10.81
CA SER A 344 16.88 -4.53 -12.17
C SER A 344 15.62 -4.83 -13.00
N GLU A 345 15.19 -6.09 -13.01
CA GLU A 345 14.00 -6.60 -13.71
C GLU A 345 12.71 -6.59 -12.87
N PHE A 346 12.76 -6.09 -11.63
CA PHE A 346 11.61 -6.12 -10.73
C PHE A 346 10.53 -5.12 -11.18
N ASN A 347 9.30 -5.62 -11.28
CA ASN A 347 8.11 -4.82 -11.54
C ASN A 347 7.11 -5.00 -10.38
N PRO A 348 6.84 -3.97 -9.57
CA PRO A 348 5.87 -4.03 -8.46
C PRO A 348 4.44 -4.37 -8.87
N ARG A 349 4.10 -4.43 -10.16
CA ARG A 349 2.77 -4.81 -10.64
C ARG A 349 2.64 -6.31 -10.91
N ASN A 350 3.77 -7.02 -10.95
CA ASN A 350 3.86 -8.45 -11.26
C ASN A 350 4.02 -9.26 -9.97
N PHE A 351 2.99 -9.23 -9.11
CA PHE A 351 2.97 -10.01 -7.88
C PHE A 351 2.40 -11.43 -8.07
N PRO A 352 2.77 -12.40 -7.22
CA PRO A 352 2.18 -13.73 -7.22
C PRO A 352 0.66 -13.72 -7.00
N VAL A 353 -0.04 -14.66 -7.64
CA VAL A 353 -1.47 -14.88 -7.41
C VAL A 353 -1.63 -15.76 -6.17
N THR A 354 -2.16 -15.19 -5.09
CA THR A 354 -2.35 -15.89 -3.81
C THR A 354 -3.80 -16.34 -3.61
N HIS A 355 -4.00 -17.40 -2.83
CA HIS A 355 -5.33 -17.81 -2.38
C HIS A 355 -6.10 -16.66 -1.71
N ALA A 356 -5.42 -15.86 -0.86
CA ALA A 356 -6.00 -14.72 -0.17
C ALA A 356 -6.60 -13.69 -1.14
N ARG A 357 -5.86 -13.42 -2.23
CA ARG A 357 -6.31 -12.51 -3.28
C ARG A 357 -7.49 -13.09 -4.06
N VAL A 358 -7.45 -14.37 -4.41
CA VAL A 358 -8.55 -15.03 -5.12
C VAL A 358 -9.82 -14.99 -4.28
N ASP A 359 -9.75 -15.32 -2.99
CA ASP A 359 -10.90 -15.23 -2.07
C ASP A 359 -11.52 -13.82 -2.04
N LEU A 360 -10.71 -12.75 -1.94
CA LEU A 360 -11.20 -11.37 -2.01
C LEU A 360 -11.85 -11.03 -3.36
N MET A 361 -11.30 -11.55 -4.45
CA MET A 361 -11.87 -11.39 -5.79
C MET A 361 -13.24 -12.06 -5.89
N LEU A 362 -13.34 -13.32 -5.43
CA LEU A 362 -14.60 -14.09 -5.43
C LEU A 362 -15.68 -13.40 -4.59
N ARG A 363 -15.33 -12.84 -3.43
CA ARG A 363 -16.24 -12.05 -2.59
C ARG A 363 -16.76 -10.79 -3.30
N SER A 364 -15.94 -10.20 -4.16
CA SER A 364 -16.25 -8.97 -4.91
C SER A 364 -17.01 -9.21 -6.23
N LEU A 365 -17.26 -10.47 -6.61
CA LEU A 365 -17.98 -10.81 -7.83
C LEU A 365 -19.43 -10.32 -7.82
N SER A 366 -19.96 -10.07 -9.03
CA SER A 366 -21.39 -9.79 -9.20
C SER A 366 -22.24 -11.00 -8.77
N PRO A 367 -23.52 -10.78 -8.39
CA PRO A 367 -24.43 -11.87 -8.08
C PRO A 367 -24.51 -12.92 -9.19
N THR A 368 -24.47 -12.50 -10.46
CA THR A 368 -24.48 -13.44 -11.60
C THR A 368 -23.23 -14.31 -11.65
N ASN A 369 -22.03 -13.74 -11.42
CA ASN A 369 -20.81 -14.53 -11.44
C ASN A 369 -20.74 -15.50 -10.24
N LYS A 370 -21.25 -15.10 -9.07
CA LYS A 370 -21.40 -15.99 -7.90
C LYS A 370 -22.37 -17.14 -8.20
N PHE A 371 -23.53 -16.85 -8.81
CA PHE A 371 -24.46 -17.87 -9.26
C PHE A 371 -23.82 -18.84 -10.27
N ILE A 372 -22.98 -18.35 -11.19
CA ILE A 372 -22.27 -19.21 -12.15
C ILE A 372 -21.33 -20.17 -11.44
N ILE A 373 -20.61 -19.73 -10.39
CA ILE A 373 -19.76 -20.61 -9.59
C ILE A 373 -20.61 -21.73 -8.98
N ASP A 374 -21.67 -21.36 -8.25
CA ASP A 374 -22.55 -22.33 -7.60
C ASP A 374 -23.23 -23.28 -8.61
N LEU A 375 -23.58 -22.78 -9.80
CA LEU A 375 -24.13 -23.58 -10.90
C LEU A 375 -23.13 -24.63 -11.41
N LEU A 376 -21.86 -24.26 -11.56
CA LEU A 376 -20.80 -25.16 -12.01
C LEU A 376 -20.46 -26.21 -10.94
N GLU A 377 -20.41 -25.80 -9.67
CA GLU A 377 -20.16 -26.69 -8.53
C GLU A 377 -21.35 -27.58 -8.16
N LYS A 378 -22.53 -27.33 -8.74
CA LYS A 378 -23.80 -27.99 -8.37
C LYS A 378 -24.22 -27.71 -6.92
N ASN A 379 -23.91 -26.52 -6.42
CA ASN A 379 -24.36 -26.04 -5.11
C ASN A 379 -25.81 -25.49 -5.16
N ILE A 380 -26.43 -25.42 -6.35
CA ILE A 380 -27.80 -24.94 -6.56
C ILE A 380 -28.73 -26.11 -6.94
N ASN A 381 -29.89 -26.16 -6.28
CA ASN A 381 -31.00 -27.01 -6.69
C ASN A 381 -31.79 -26.32 -7.80
N LEU A 382 -31.55 -26.70 -9.06
CA LEU A 382 -32.29 -26.17 -10.20
C LEU A 382 -33.69 -26.81 -10.29
N GLU A 383 -34.67 -26.05 -10.78
CA GLU A 383 -35.99 -26.59 -11.08
C GLU A 383 -35.94 -27.73 -12.11
N SER A 384 -36.92 -28.65 -12.01
CA SER A 384 -37.01 -29.78 -12.92
C SER A 384 -37.13 -29.33 -14.38
N GLY A 385 -36.21 -29.84 -15.21
CA GLY A 385 -36.13 -29.50 -16.62
C GLY A 385 -35.51 -28.13 -16.92
N THR A 386 -34.89 -27.44 -15.95
CA THR A 386 -33.97 -26.33 -16.24
C THR A 386 -32.73 -26.86 -16.96
N GLU A 387 -32.10 -27.88 -16.38
CA GLU A 387 -30.93 -28.54 -16.94
C GLU A 387 -31.31 -29.86 -17.61
N VAL A 388 -30.79 -30.08 -18.82
CA VAL A 388 -30.93 -31.34 -19.54
C VAL A 388 -29.59 -31.75 -20.11
N THR A 389 -29.28 -33.04 -20.03
CA THR A 389 -28.14 -33.67 -20.70
C THR A 389 -28.69 -34.47 -21.89
N PRO A 390 -28.65 -33.93 -23.13
CA PRO A 390 -29.44 -34.47 -24.24
C PRO A 390 -28.98 -35.83 -24.76
N ASN A 391 -27.68 -36.14 -24.65
CA ASN A 391 -27.03 -37.30 -25.27
C ASN A 391 -25.93 -37.87 -24.34
N SER A 392 -25.34 -39.01 -24.72
CA SER A 392 -24.12 -39.60 -24.14
C SER A 392 -22.84 -38.73 -24.30
N THR A 393 -22.92 -37.59 -24.99
CA THR A 393 -21.79 -36.67 -25.20
C THR A 393 -21.39 -35.88 -23.96
N GLY A 394 -22.18 -35.95 -22.87
CA GLY A 394 -21.92 -35.20 -21.63
C GLY A 394 -22.25 -33.70 -21.68
N ALA A 395 -22.77 -33.20 -22.81
CA ALA A 395 -23.10 -31.79 -23.00
C ALA A 395 -24.31 -31.37 -22.16
N ILE A 396 -24.20 -30.20 -21.52
CA ILE A 396 -25.21 -29.65 -20.62
C ILE A 396 -25.97 -28.55 -21.34
N ARG A 397 -27.30 -28.60 -21.26
CA ARG A 397 -28.18 -27.54 -21.75
C ARG A 397 -28.96 -26.93 -20.61
N TRP A 398 -28.98 -25.60 -20.54
CA TRP A 398 -29.82 -24.84 -19.61
C TRP A 398 -30.86 -24.01 -20.36
N TYR A 399 -32.15 -24.21 -20.10
CA TYR A 399 -33.19 -23.40 -20.73
C TYR A 399 -33.21 -21.98 -20.17
N ARG A 400 -33.09 -20.97 -21.04
CA ARG A 400 -32.71 -19.60 -20.63
C ARG A 400 -33.67 -18.98 -19.62
N ASN A 401 -34.97 -19.07 -19.88
CA ASN A 401 -35.98 -18.47 -19.00
C ASN A 401 -36.06 -19.21 -17.67
N ARG A 402 -35.92 -20.53 -17.66
CA ARG A 402 -35.96 -21.34 -16.44
C ARG A 402 -34.72 -21.10 -15.58
N LEU A 403 -33.53 -21.13 -16.19
CA LEU A 403 -32.27 -20.82 -15.51
C LEU A 403 -32.29 -19.40 -14.92
N TYR A 404 -32.90 -18.44 -15.61
CA TYR A 404 -33.04 -17.09 -15.06
C TYR A 404 -34.03 -17.03 -13.89
N GLN A 405 -35.11 -17.83 -13.88
CA GLN A 405 -35.97 -17.94 -12.68
C GLN A 405 -35.19 -18.59 -11.52
N ASP A 406 -34.40 -19.65 -11.78
CA ASP A 406 -33.53 -20.25 -10.77
C ASP A 406 -32.50 -19.24 -10.23
N TYR A 407 -31.96 -18.35 -11.08
CA TYR A 407 -31.11 -17.23 -10.66
C TYR A 407 -31.84 -16.22 -9.77
N LEU A 408 -33.09 -15.88 -10.08
CA LEU A 408 -33.89 -14.97 -9.24
C LEU A 408 -34.20 -15.61 -7.88
N ASN A 409 -34.54 -16.91 -7.86
CA ASN A 409 -34.76 -17.67 -6.64
C ASN A 409 -33.48 -17.76 -5.79
N TRP A 410 -32.35 -18.04 -6.42
CA TRP A 410 -31.04 -18.02 -5.77
C TRP A 410 -30.74 -16.62 -5.21
N CYS A 411 -30.97 -15.55 -5.99
CA CYS A 411 -30.79 -14.17 -5.54
C CYS A 411 -31.64 -13.85 -4.30
N ASP A 412 -32.88 -14.30 -4.26
CA ASP A 412 -33.76 -14.14 -3.10
C ASP A 412 -33.20 -14.86 -1.86
N SER A 413 -32.75 -16.11 -2.03
CA SER A 413 -32.12 -16.89 -0.95
C SER A 413 -30.85 -16.25 -0.40
N GLN A 414 -30.08 -15.57 -1.26
CA GLN A 414 -28.86 -14.84 -0.92
C GLN A 414 -29.12 -13.38 -0.48
N LYS A 415 -30.40 -12.95 -0.42
CA LYS A 415 -30.82 -11.58 -0.09
C LYS A 415 -30.17 -10.52 -0.99
N VAL A 416 -29.99 -10.84 -2.27
CA VAL A 416 -29.45 -9.91 -3.27
C VAL A 416 -30.45 -8.79 -3.52
N ARG A 417 -30.07 -7.57 -3.17
CA ARG A 417 -30.97 -6.40 -3.23
C ARG A 417 -31.35 -6.00 -4.66
N TYR A 418 -30.45 -6.18 -5.62
CA TYR A 418 -30.63 -5.76 -7.01
C TYR A 418 -30.16 -6.85 -7.98
N PRO A 419 -30.98 -7.87 -8.25
CA PRO A 419 -30.67 -8.90 -9.23
C PRO A 419 -30.50 -8.29 -10.64
N GLU A 420 -29.60 -8.86 -11.44
CA GLU A 420 -29.40 -8.43 -12.82
C GLU A 420 -30.61 -8.79 -13.69
N THR A 421 -30.85 -8.01 -14.75
CA THR A 421 -31.91 -8.33 -15.72
C THR A 421 -31.52 -9.55 -16.58
N LEU A 422 -32.51 -10.23 -17.16
CA LEU A 422 -32.30 -11.39 -18.05
C LEU A 422 -31.25 -11.13 -19.15
N SER A 423 -31.23 -9.90 -19.70
CA SER A 423 -30.28 -9.50 -20.74
C SER A 423 -28.84 -9.45 -20.23
N PHE A 424 -28.62 -8.84 -19.07
CA PHE A 424 -27.28 -8.76 -18.45
C PHE A 424 -26.82 -10.13 -17.96
N PHE A 425 -27.72 -10.90 -17.35
CA PHE A 425 -27.48 -12.29 -16.95
C PHE A 425 -27.01 -13.15 -18.13
N GLY A 426 -27.72 -13.12 -19.26
CA GLY A 426 -27.35 -13.86 -20.47
C GLY A 426 -26.03 -13.36 -21.10
N LYS A 427 -25.74 -12.07 -21.00
CA LYS A 427 -24.46 -11.50 -21.46
C LYS A 427 -23.29 -12.01 -20.61
N ALA A 428 -23.44 -12.03 -19.29
CA ALA A 428 -22.42 -12.54 -18.37
C ALA A 428 -22.11 -14.03 -18.64
N LEU A 429 -23.14 -14.87 -18.75
CA LEU A 429 -22.97 -16.28 -19.15
C LEU A 429 -22.23 -16.44 -20.48
N SER A 430 -22.60 -15.63 -21.48
CA SER A 430 -21.95 -15.67 -22.78
C SER A 430 -20.49 -15.24 -22.74
N GLN A 431 -20.13 -14.28 -21.87
CA GLN A 431 -18.76 -13.81 -21.69
C GLN A 431 -17.92 -14.88 -20.98
N VAL A 432 -18.45 -15.46 -19.90
CA VAL A 432 -17.77 -16.54 -19.15
C VAL A 432 -17.57 -17.77 -20.03
N PHE A 433 -18.65 -18.27 -20.64
CA PHE A 433 -18.60 -19.54 -21.35
C PHE A 433 -18.25 -19.41 -22.83
N GLY A 434 -17.98 -18.21 -23.34
CA GLY A 434 -17.54 -18.00 -24.72
C GLY A 434 -18.51 -18.55 -25.78
N PHE A 435 -19.82 -18.38 -25.59
CA PHE A 435 -20.83 -19.00 -26.46
C PHE A 435 -20.70 -18.62 -27.94
N GLU A 436 -20.25 -17.41 -28.25
CA GLU A 436 -20.04 -16.95 -29.63
C GLU A 436 -18.89 -17.69 -30.33
N GLU A 437 -17.90 -18.17 -29.58
CA GLU A 437 -16.79 -18.98 -30.10
C GLU A 437 -17.26 -20.39 -30.47
N VAL A 438 -18.27 -20.90 -29.77
CA VAL A 438 -18.84 -22.23 -29.98
C VAL A 438 -19.91 -22.22 -31.08
N CYS A 439 -20.77 -21.20 -31.09
CA CYS A 439 -21.86 -21.08 -32.05
C CYS A 439 -22.13 -19.61 -32.38
N LYS A 440 -21.81 -19.19 -33.61
CA LYS A 440 -22.22 -17.87 -34.12
C LYS A 440 -23.74 -17.72 -34.03
N ASN A 441 -24.23 -16.57 -33.61
CA ASN A 441 -25.66 -16.31 -33.43
C ASN A 441 -26.35 -17.31 -32.48
N TRP A 442 -25.64 -17.84 -31.47
CA TRP A 442 -26.17 -18.76 -30.44
C TRP A 442 -27.50 -18.28 -29.83
N ARG A 443 -27.72 -16.97 -29.78
CA ARG A 443 -28.95 -16.35 -29.27
C ARG A 443 -30.22 -16.85 -29.96
N VAL A 444 -30.16 -17.14 -31.26
CA VAL A 444 -31.30 -17.62 -32.06
C VAL A 444 -31.15 -19.09 -32.47
N ASN A 445 -29.90 -19.58 -32.59
CA ASN A 445 -29.62 -20.94 -33.05
C ASN A 445 -29.86 -22.01 -31.99
N TRP A 446 -29.65 -21.71 -30.72
CA TRP A 446 -29.89 -22.65 -29.62
C TRP A 446 -31.35 -22.61 -29.17
N LYS A 447 -32.22 -23.30 -29.92
CA LYS A 447 -33.67 -23.36 -29.70
C LYS A 447 -34.18 -24.80 -29.75
N HIS A 448 -34.95 -25.19 -28.74
CA HIS A 448 -35.75 -26.40 -28.73
C HIS A 448 -37.17 -26.10 -29.23
N LYS A 449 -37.79 -27.01 -29.98
CA LYS A 449 -39.11 -26.78 -30.60
C LYS A 449 -40.20 -26.43 -29.58
N SER A 450 -40.26 -27.16 -28.46
CA SER A 450 -41.30 -26.98 -27.42
C SER A 450 -40.82 -26.26 -26.16
N LEU A 451 -39.51 -26.26 -25.88
CA LEU A 451 -38.95 -25.80 -24.59
C LEU A 451 -38.25 -24.44 -24.71
N GLY A 452 -38.19 -23.88 -25.93
CA GLY A 452 -37.65 -22.53 -26.18
C GLY A 452 -36.13 -22.50 -26.27
N TYR A 453 -35.56 -21.31 -26.05
CA TYR A 453 -34.11 -21.08 -26.18
C TYR A 453 -33.33 -21.66 -25.00
N TYR A 454 -32.11 -22.13 -25.27
CA TYR A 454 -31.20 -22.66 -24.26
C TYR A 454 -29.78 -22.09 -24.39
N TYR A 455 -29.00 -22.27 -23.34
CA TYR A 455 -27.54 -22.17 -23.30
C TYR A 455 -26.96 -23.58 -23.37
N GLN A 456 -25.78 -23.75 -23.98
CA GLN A 456 -25.10 -25.04 -24.06
C GLN A 456 -23.65 -24.91 -23.62
N LEU A 457 -23.19 -25.90 -22.85
CA LEU A 457 -21.81 -26.05 -22.39
C LEU A 457 -21.38 -27.51 -22.62
N ASN A 458 -20.17 -27.78 -23.11
CA ASN A 458 -19.79 -29.18 -23.42
C ASN A 458 -19.56 -30.00 -22.16
N SER A 459 -18.98 -29.42 -21.12
CA SER A 459 -18.87 -30.03 -19.80
C SER A 459 -18.74 -28.98 -18.70
N ARG A 460 -19.12 -29.33 -17.46
CA ARG A 460 -18.88 -28.45 -16.29
C ARG A 460 -17.41 -28.11 -16.10
N LYS A 461 -16.51 -29.09 -16.31
CA LYS A 461 -15.06 -28.91 -16.21
C LYS A 461 -14.55 -27.87 -17.18
N GLU A 462 -15.04 -27.88 -18.42
CA GLU A 462 -14.75 -26.82 -19.38
C GLU A 462 -15.30 -25.47 -18.91
N GLY A 463 -16.52 -25.44 -18.38
CA GLY A 463 -17.10 -24.21 -17.80
C GLY A 463 -16.25 -23.62 -16.67
N MET A 464 -15.74 -24.48 -15.78
CA MET A 464 -14.81 -24.09 -14.71
C MET A 464 -13.51 -23.51 -15.27
N LYS A 465 -12.89 -24.18 -16.25
CA LYS A 465 -11.69 -23.68 -16.95
C LYS A 465 -11.93 -22.31 -17.59
N ARG A 466 -13.06 -22.15 -18.30
CA ARG A 466 -13.42 -20.89 -18.96
C ARG A 466 -13.67 -19.77 -17.95
N PHE A 467 -14.36 -20.05 -16.83
CA PHE A 467 -14.59 -19.08 -15.76
C PHE A 467 -13.27 -18.65 -15.10
N ALA A 468 -12.41 -19.59 -14.72
CA ALA A 468 -11.12 -19.29 -14.11
C ALA A 468 -10.22 -18.46 -15.04
N LYS A 469 -10.26 -18.72 -16.35
CA LYS A 469 -9.57 -17.93 -17.37
C LYS A 469 -10.02 -16.46 -17.40
N VAL A 470 -11.32 -16.18 -17.23
CA VAL A 470 -11.83 -14.79 -17.15
C VAL A 470 -11.24 -14.06 -15.95
N LEU A 471 -11.08 -14.77 -14.82
CA LEU A 471 -10.45 -14.22 -13.62
C LEU A 471 -8.92 -14.19 -13.68
N ASN A 472 -8.30 -14.78 -14.71
CA ASN A 472 -6.86 -14.97 -14.86
C ASN A 472 -6.23 -15.70 -13.66
N VAL A 473 -6.87 -16.78 -13.24
CA VAL A 473 -6.42 -17.66 -12.14
C VAL A 473 -6.56 -19.13 -12.57
N SER A 474 -5.93 -20.03 -11.83
CA SER A 474 -6.09 -21.46 -12.07
C SER A 474 -7.46 -21.95 -11.54
N PRO A 475 -8.10 -22.96 -12.16
CA PRO A 475 -9.41 -23.45 -11.74
C PRO A 475 -9.44 -23.98 -10.30
N GLU A 476 -8.35 -24.57 -9.82
CA GLU A 476 -8.21 -25.17 -8.48
C GLU A 476 -8.30 -24.10 -7.37
N LEU A 477 -7.95 -22.85 -7.69
CA LEU A 477 -8.05 -21.73 -6.75
C LEU A 477 -9.49 -21.20 -6.61
N VAL A 478 -10.37 -21.53 -7.56
CA VAL A 478 -11.75 -21.00 -7.61
C VAL A 478 -12.78 -22.06 -7.24
N PHE A 479 -12.58 -23.30 -7.71
CA PHE A 479 -13.55 -24.38 -7.61
C PHE A 479 -13.03 -25.47 -6.69
N PHE A 480 -13.72 -25.71 -5.58
CA PHE A 480 -13.39 -26.78 -4.64
C PHE A 480 -13.56 -28.16 -5.29
N GLY A 481 -14.55 -28.30 -6.17
CA GLY A 481 -14.85 -29.56 -6.86
C GLY A 481 -13.99 -29.86 -8.09
N TYR A 482 -12.98 -29.06 -8.42
CA TYR A 482 -12.18 -29.24 -9.64
C TYR A 482 -11.03 -30.25 -9.42
N ASN A 483 -10.91 -31.24 -10.31
CA ASN A 483 -9.81 -32.21 -10.34
C ASN A 483 -9.38 -32.48 -11.79
N GLU A 484 -8.09 -32.32 -12.10
CA GLU A 484 -7.52 -32.56 -13.44
C GLU A 484 -7.61 -34.03 -13.88
N GLU A 485 -7.50 -34.99 -12.97
CA GLU A 485 -7.33 -36.44 -13.27
C GLU A 485 -8.60 -37.14 -13.79
N SER A 486 -9.74 -36.45 -13.83
CA SER A 486 -11.05 -37.02 -14.15
C SER A 486 -11.36 -37.22 -15.65
N ASP A 487 -10.42 -36.96 -16.57
CA ASP A 487 -10.63 -37.09 -18.02
C ASP A 487 -10.29 -38.48 -18.60
N HIS A 488 -10.08 -39.51 -17.78
CA HIS A 488 -10.00 -40.88 -18.30
C HIS A 488 -11.37 -41.32 -18.81
N VAL A 489 -11.51 -41.24 -20.13
CA VAL A 489 -12.53 -41.94 -20.91
C VAL A 489 -12.60 -43.37 -20.41
N VAL A 490 -13.73 -43.75 -19.83
CA VAL A 490 -14.08 -45.16 -19.67
C VAL A 490 -14.22 -45.70 -21.09
N GLU A 491 -13.20 -46.38 -21.59
CA GLU A 491 -13.37 -47.27 -22.72
C GLU A 491 -14.41 -48.31 -22.31
N VAL A 492 -15.62 -48.15 -22.82
CA VAL A 492 -16.64 -49.19 -22.76
C VAL A 492 -16.15 -50.28 -23.70
N ASP A 493 -15.63 -51.36 -23.13
CA ASP A 493 -15.28 -52.58 -23.87
C ASP A 493 -16.56 -53.12 -24.52
N GLU A 494 -16.62 -53.13 -25.85
CA GLU A 494 -17.77 -53.53 -26.66
C GLU A 494 -18.05 -55.06 -26.65
N ASN A 495 -17.54 -55.80 -25.66
CA ASN A 495 -17.62 -57.27 -25.65
C ASN A 495 -18.56 -57.90 -24.62
N ASP A 496 -19.35 -57.13 -23.85
CA ASP A 496 -20.26 -57.69 -22.83
C ASP A 496 -21.74 -57.70 -23.22
N VAL A 497 -22.03 -57.97 -24.50
CA VAL A 497 -23.35 -58.44 -24.93
C VAL A 497 -23.17 -59.77 -25.65
N VAL A 498 -23.95 -60.76 -25.20
CA VAL A 498 -24.02 -62.17 -25.64
C VAL A 498 -23.13 -63.12 -24.83
N VAL A 499 -23.61 -63.58 -23.66
CA VAL A 499 -23.99 -64.99 -23.38
C VAL A 499 -24.76 -65.03 -22.06
N SER A 500 -26.10 -65.05 -22.11
CA SER A 500 -26.94 -65.56 -21.01
C SER A 500 -28.19 -66.27 -21.55
N LEU A 501 -27.96 -67.26 -22.42
CA LEU A 501 -28.93 -68.32 -22.66
C LEU A 501 -28.20 -69.67 -22.54
N PHE A 502 -28.75 -70.52 -21.66
CA PHE A 502 -28.41 -71.92 -21.35
C PHE A 502 -27.44 -72.22 -20.20
N LYS A 503 -28.04 -72.48 -19.02
CA LYS A 503 -27.72 -73.44 -17.93
C LYS A 503 -28.40 -72.89 -16.66
N GLN A 504 -29.25 -73.53 -15.86
CA GLN A 504 -29.84 -74.86 -15.60
C GLN A 504 -31.24 -74.53 -15.01
N ALA A 505 -32.29 -75.35 -14.94
CA ALA A 505 -32.51 -76.77 -14.75
C ALA A 505 -33.98 -77.06 -15.12
#